data_AF-A0A377UXM9-F1
#
_entry.id   AF-A0A377UXM9-F1
#
_cell.length_a   1.000
_cell.length_b   1.000
_cell.length_c   1.000
_cell.angle_alpha   90.00
_cell.angle_beta   90.00
_cell.angle_gamma   90.00
#
_symmetry.space_group_name_H-M   'P 1'
#
loop_
_entity.id
_entity.type
_entity.pdbx_description
1 polymer ?
#
loop_
_entity_poly.entity_id
_entity_poly.type
_entity_poly.pdbx_seq_one_letter_code
_entity_poly.pdbx_strand_id
1 'polypeptide(L)'
;MVKNVDNSDSYLRQPHRVMELHNDGTYVEEQTDYVLMMKIDEQNMQGGNSLLLHLDDWEHLDEFFRDPLARRPMRWAAPPSKNVQQGCFPPGVRRRFAGPRPVMRYIDQFVQPKDFEEGTWLSRLSDALETSKNILSHTGAGGQISAH
;
A
#
# COMPACT_ATOMS: atom_id res chain seq x y z
N MET A 1 -13.92 15.61 -8.18
CA MET A 1 -15.12 14.78 -7.94
C MET A 1 -15.04 13.59 -8.89
N VAL A 2 -15.06 12.37 -8.38
CA VAL A 2 -15.15 11.16 -9.22
C VAL A 2 -16.61 11.03 -9.66
N LYS A 3 -16.85 10.74 -10.93
CA LYS A 3 -18.16 10.45 -11.50
C LYS A 3 -18.05 9.15 -12.27
N ASN A 4 -19.16 8.41 -12.42
CA ASN A 4 -19.20 7.18 -13.24
C ASN A 4 -19.00 7.44 -14.75
N VAL A 5 -18.80 8.70 -15.13
CA VAL A 5 -18.34 9.12 -16.46
C VAL A 5 -16.95 9.70 -16.26
N ASP A 6 -15.93 8.86 -16.38
CA ASP A 6 -14.54 9.30 -16.45
C ASP A 6 -14.07 9.19 -17.91
N ASN A 7 -13.78 10.34 -18.53
CA ASN A 7 -13.23 10.40 -19.88
C ASN A 7 -11.69 10.42 -19.88
N SER A 8 -11.06 10.25 -18.71
CA SER A 8 -9.61 10.11 -18.63
C SER A 8 -9.22 8.66 -18.82
N ASP A 9 -8.22 8.42 -19.66
CA ASP A 9 -7.61 7.11 -19.90
C ASP A 9 -6.70 6.67 -18.73
N SER A 10 -7.07 7.07 -17.51
CA SER A 10 -6.29 6.74 -16.32
C SER A 10 -6.66 5.32 -15.89
N TYR A 11 -5.72 4.39 -16.10
CA TYR A 11 -5.80 3.02 -15.60
C TYR A 11 -6.14 2.92 -14.10
N LEU A 12 -5.85 3.97 -13.31
CA LEU A 12 -6.13 4.06 -11.88
C LEU A 12 -7.56 4.50 -11.53
N ARG A 13 -8.36 4.96 -12.50
CA ARG A 13 -9.71 5.50 -12.26
C ARG A 13 -10.83 4.60 -12.80
N GLN A 14 -10.48 3.40 -13.20
CA GLN A 14 -11.44 2.43 -13.71
C GLN A 14 -12.33 1.92 -12.55
N PRO A 15 -13.67 2.03 -12.64
CA PRO A 15 -14.57 1.74 -11.52
C PRO A 15 -14.62 0.25 -11.13
N HIS A 16 -14.18 -0.64 -12.02
CA HIS A 16 -14.14 -2.08 -11.77
C HIS A 16 -12.83 -2.54 -11.14
N ARG A 17 -11.88 -1.62 -10.92
CA ARG A 17 -10.56 -1.96 -10.40
C ARG A 17 -10.48 -1.66 -8.91
N VAL A 18 -9.95 -2.62 -8.17
CA VAL A 18 -9.61 -2.46 -6.75
C VAL A 18 -8.34 -1.63 -6.67
N MET A 19 -8.31 -0.65 -5.75
CA MET A 19 -7.07 -0.01 -5.36
C MET A 19 -6.39 -0.91 -4.34
N GLU A 20 -5.23 -1.45 -4.71
CA GLU A 20 -4.48 -2.42 -3.92
C GLU A 20 -4.11 -1.84 -2.54
N LEU A 21 -4.02 -2.71 -1.53
CA LEU A 21 -3.63 -2.36 -0.16
C LEU A 21 -2.21 -1.77 -0.13
N HIS A 22 -2.07 -0.62 0.51
CA HIS A 22 -0.80 0.10 0.59
C HIS A 22 -0.68 0.96 1.85
N ASN A 23 0.51 1.50 2.07
CA ASN A 23 0.79 2.57 3.02
C ASN A 23 1.08 3.88 2.26
N ASP A 24 0.68 5.01 2.83
CA ASP A 24 1.00 6.33 2.30
C ASP A 24 2.45 6.74 2.62
N GLY A 25 2.99 7.69 1.84
CA GLY A 25 4.27 8.32 2.14
C GLY A 25 5.49 7.41 2.00
N THR A 26 5.43 6.35 1.20
CA THR A 26 6.55 5.41 0.97
C THR A 26 7.73 6.01 0.21
N TYR A 27 7.52 7.13 -0.50
CA TYR A 27 8.48 7.80 -1.37
C TYR A 27 9.18 9.02 -0.73
N VAL A 28 8.98 9.25 0.58
CA VAL A 28 9.66 10.30 1.37
C VAL A 28 10.42 9.69 2.55
N GLU A 29 11.39 10.41 3.12
CA GLU A 29 12.15 9.90 4.27
C GLU A 29 11.33 9.93 5.56
N GLU A 30 10.55 10.99 5.74
CA GLU A 30 9.67 11.17 6.90
C GLU A 30 8.61 10.08 6.98
N GLN A 31 8.31 9.65 8.21
CA GLN A 31 7.27 8.66 8.46
C GLN A 31 5.90 9.32 8.44
N THR A 32 4.96 8.74 7.68
CA THR A 32 3.54 9.07 7.77
C THR A 32 2.89 8.17 8.82
N ASP A 33 2.52 8.74 9.96
CA ASP A 33 1.99 7.97 11.11
C ASP A 33 0.47 7.77 11.09
N TYR A 34 -0.25 8.61 10.36
CA TYR A 34 -1.69 8.50 10.21
C TYR A 34 -2.13 8.90 8.81
N VAL A 35 -3.23 8.31 8.36
CA VAL A 35 -3.95 8.75 7.18
C VAL A 35 -5.39 9.03 7.58
N LEU A 36 -5.91 10.14 7.08
CA LEU A 36 -7.30 10.55 7.29
C LEU A 36 -8.03 10.53 5.96
N MET A 37 -9.01 9.64 5.84
CA MET A 37 -9.90 9.59 4.67
C MET A 37 -11.32 9.99 5.10
N MET A 38 -11.91 10.92 4.35
CA MET A 38 -13.25 11.44 4.62
C MET A 38 -14.11 11.36 3.37
N LYS A 39 -15.31 10.80 3.51
CA LYS A 39 -16.32 10.80 2.45
C LYS A 39 -17.14 12.10 2.54
N ILE A 40 -16.99 12.97 1.55
CA ILE A 40 -17.62 14.31 1.52
C ILE A 40 -19.03 14.25 0.91
N ASP A 41 -19.22 13.43 -0.12
CA ASP A 41 -20.51 13.22 -0.80
C ASP A 41 -20.54 11.82 -1.41
N GLU A 42 -21.75 11.25 -1.52
CA GLU A 42 -21.99 9.96 -2.16
C GLU A 42 -23.40 9.92 -2.74
N GLN A 43 -23.50 9.70 -4.05
CA GLN A 43 -24.78 9.61 -4.76
C GLN A 43 -24.75 8.43 -5.71
N ASN A 44 -25.74 7.54 -5.62
CA ASN A 44 -25.90 6.39 -6.52
C ASN A 44 -24.64 5.48 -6.61
N MET A 45 -23.91 5.34 -5.49
CA MET A 45 -22.72 4.48 -5.42
C MET A 45 -23.09 3.06 -5.00
N GLN A 46 -22.50 2.07 -5.65
CA GLN A 46 -22.53 0.67 -5.24
C GLN A 46 -21.09 0.16 -5.16
N GLY A 47 -20.71 -0.44 -4.03
CA GLY A 47 -19.32 -0.78 -3.75
C GLY A 47 -18.51 0.45 -3.31
N GLY A 48 -17.21 0.45 -3.61
CA GLY A 48 -16.31 1.56 -3.25
C GLY A 48 -15.95 1.66 -1.76
N ASN A 49 -16.11 0.55 -1.02
CA ASN A 49 -15.72 0.47 0.39
C ASN A 49 -14.20 0.67 0.57
N SER A 50 -13.83 1.16 1.74
CA SER A 50 -12.47 1.05 2.23
C SER A 50 -12.11 -0.40 2.46
N LEU A 51 -10.91 -0.78 2.07
CA LEU A 51 -10.30 -2.07 2.43
C LEU A 51 -9.22 -1.83 3.48
N LEU A 52 -9.23 -2.55 4.58
CA LEU A 52 -8.25 -2.37 5.66
C LEU A 52 -7.65 -3.70 6.05
N LEU A 53 -6.32 -3.76 6.17
CA LEU A 53 -5.63 -4.93 6.72
C LEU A 53 -4.73 -4.48 7.87
N HIS A 54 -5.03 -4.93 9.08
CA HIS A 54 -4.12 -4.76 10.21
C HIS A 54 -3.04 -5.83 10.14
N LEU A 55 -1.76 -5.47 10.33
CA LEU A 55 -0.66 -6.43 10.20
C LEU A 55 -0.78 -7.61 11.17
N ASP A 56 -1.20 -7.39 12.41
CA ASP A 56 -1.37 -8.50 13.39
C ASP A 56 -2.46 -9.50 12.97
N ASP A 57 -3.37 -9.11 12.06
CA ASP A 57 -4.41 -9.99 11.52
C ASP A 57 -3.98 -10.67 10.22
N TRP A 58 -2.85 -10.29 9.63
CA TRP A 58 -2.39 -10.85 8.35
C TRP A 58 -1.70 -12.21 8.54
N GLU A 59 -2.32 -13.25 7.99
CA GLU A 59 -1.91 -14.64 8.16
C GLU A 59 -0.51 -14.96 7.59
N HIS A 60 -0.01 -14.15 6.67
CA HIS A 60 1.32 -14.32 6.05
C HIS A 60 2.39 -13.39 6.64
N LEU A 61 2.07 -12.57 7.66
CA LEU A 61 3.02 -11.59 8.22
C LEU A 61 4.34 -12.24 8.61
N ASP A 62 4.28 -13.37 9.33
CA ASP A 62 5.45 -14.04 9.87
C ASP A 62 6.36 -14.61 8.77
N GLU A 63 5.79 -15.09 7.66
CA GLU A 63 6.54 -15.57 6.49
C GLU A 63 7.35 -14.41 5.87
N PHE A 64 6.66 -13.34 5.49
CA PHE A 64 7.29 -12.22 4.80
C PHE A 64 8.21 -11.42 5.72
N PHE A 65 7.90 -11.29 7.02
CA PHE A 65 8.73 -10.56 7.96
C PHE A 65 10.05 -11.27 8.29
N ARG A 66 10.10 -12.59 8.22
CA ARG A 66 11.33 -13.37 8.48
C ARG A 66 12.23 -13.48 7.27
N ASP A 67 11.71 -13.23 6.07
CA ASP A 67 12.50 -13.19 4.85
C ASP A 67 13.62 -12.13 4.92
N PRO A 68 14.86 -12.43 4.48
CA PRO A 68 15.92 -11.43 4.36
C PRO A 68 15.55 -10.22 3.50
N LEU A 69 14.72 -10.40 2.46
CA LEU A 69 14.26 -9.34 1.56
C LEU A 69 13.40 -8.29 2.26
N ALA A 70 12.71 -8.66 3.33
CA ALA A 70 11.93 -7.73 4.15
C ALA A 70 12.77 -6.53 4.63
N ARG A 71 14.03 -6.80 4.99
CA ARG A 71 14.97 -5.83 5.56
C ARG A 71 15.87 -5.18 4.50
N ARG A 72 15.78 -5.63 3.26
CA ARG A 72 16.62 -5.10 2.17
C ARG A 72 16.12 -3.71 1.80
N PRO A 73 16.99 -2.68 1.77
CA PRO A 73 16.63 -1.39 1.21
C PRO A 73 16.23 -1.55 -0.26
N MET A 74 15.03 -1.10 -0.62
CA MET A 74 14.52 -1.10 -2.00
C MET A 74 14.35 0.34 -2.46
N ARG A 75 14.46 0.59 -3.76
CA ARG A 75 14.28 1.93 -4.32
C ARG A 75 12.78 2.27 -4.40
N TRP A 76 12.41 3.46 -3.96
CA TRP A 76 11.06 4.00 -4.12
C TRP A 76 11.12 5.26 -4.99
N ALA A 77 10.31 5.31 -6.04
CA ALA A 77 10.25 6.44 -6.96
C ALA A 77 8.89 7.14 -6.85
N ALA A 78 8.91 8.43 -6.50
CA ALA A 78 7.71 9.25 -6.50
C ALA A 78 7.13 9.36 -7.93
N PRO A 79 5.81 9.52 -8.08
CA PRO A 79 5.22 9.74 -9.39
C PRO A 79 5.70 11.07 -9.98
N PRO A 80 5.74 11.24 -11.32
CA PRO A 80 6.29 12.43 -11.98
C PRO A 80 5.65 13.77 -11.55
N SER A 81 4.43 13.72 -11.04
CA SER A 81 3.68 14.89 -10.53
C SER A 81 4.18 15.39 -9.18
N LYS A 82 5.05 14.65 -8.49
CA LYS A 82 5.67 15.04 -7.22
C LYS A 82 7.11 15.47 -7.51
N ASN A 83 7.43 16.75 -7.29
CA ASN A 83 8.76 17.34 -7.51
C ASN A 83 9.81 16.86 -6.47
N VAL A 84 9.97 15.55 -6.31
CA VAL A 84 10.93 14.94 -5.39
C VAL A 84 12.06 14.34 -6.23
N GLN A 85 13.27 14.92 -6.12
CA GLN A 85 14.39 14.56 -7.01
C GLN A 85 15.13 13.29 -6.61
N GLN A 86 14.96 12.80 -5.38
CA GLN A 86 15.75 11.69 -4.83
C GLN A 86 14.83 10.55 -4.42
N GLY A 87 15.10 9.34 -4.93
CA GLY A 87 14.42 8.13 -4.46
C GLY A 87 14.88 7.82 -3.04
N CYS A 88 13.95 7.49 -2.15
CA CYS A 88 14.29 6.99 -0.81
C CYS A 88 14.48 5.47 -0.84
N PHE A 89 15.19 4.94 0.15
CA PHE A 89 15.49 3.51 0.25
C PHE A 89 15.02 2.85 1.57
N PRO A 90 13.79 3.07 2.08
CA PRO A 90 13.30 2.32 3.23
C PRO A 90 13.13 0.82 2.90
N PRO A 91 13.37 -0.07 3.88
CA PRO A 91 12.91 -1.46 3.79
C PRO A 91 11.38 -1.52 3.73
N GLY A 92 10.83 -2.47 2.95
CA GLY A 92 9.39 -2.63 2.78
C GLY A 92 8.68 -3.12 4.05
N VAL A 93 9.31 -4.02 4.82
CA VAL A 93 8.80 -4.46 6.14
C VAL A 93 9.91 -4.37 7.17
N ARG A 94 9.71 -3.61 8.23
CA ARG A 94 10.73 -3.37 9.26
C ARG A 94 10.18 -3.57 10.66
N ARG A 95 11.07 -3.64 11.65
CA ARG A 95 10.66 -3.49 13.06
C ARG A 95 10.27 -2.04 13.33
N ARG A 96 9.27 -1.82 14.17
CA ARG A 96 8.98 -0.49 14.73
C ARG A 96 10.21 0.02 15.50
N PHE A 97 10.50 1.31 15.42
CA PHE A 97 11.58 1.92 16.23
C PHE A 97 11.37 1.71 17.74
N ALA A 98 10.12 1.66 18.19
CA ALA A 98 9.74 1.57 19.59
C ALA A 98 9.48 0.12 20.10
N GLY A 99 9.76 -0.93 19.32
CA GLY A 99 9.49 -2.29 19.79
C GLY A 99 9.67 -3.40 18.76
N PRO A 100 9.41 -4.66 19.15
CA PRO A 100 9.66 -5.81 18.28
C PRO A 100 8.63 -5.98 17.15
N ARG A 101 7.50 -5.26 17.22
CA ARG A 101 6.37 -5.42 16.31
C ARG A 101 6.73 -5.01 14.87
N PRO A 102 6.35 -5.81 13.86
CA PRO A 102 6.50 -5.44 12.46
C PRO A 102 5.69 -4.19 12.12
N VAL A 103 6.24 -3.36 11.23
CA VAL A 103 5.55 -2.28 10.53
C VAL A 103 5.88 -2.38 9.05
N MET A 104 4.99 -1.89 8.20
CA MET A 104 5.13 -1.96 6.75
C MET A 104 5.19 -0.55 6.13
N ARG A 105 5.96 -0.43 5.05
CA ARG A 105 5.97 0.69 4.12
C ARG A 105 5.93 0.10 2.71
N TYR A 106 4.74 -0.08 2.17
CA TYR A 106 4.55 -0.75 0.90
C TYR A 106 3.53 -0.04 0.02
N ILE A 107 3.86 0.12 -1.26
CA ILE A 107 2.94 0.43 -2.35
C ILE A 107 3.56 -0.10 -3.65
N ASP A 108 2.82 -0.93 -4.36
CA ASP A 108 3.25 -1.58 -5.60
C ASP A 108 3.66 -0.58 -6.70
N GLN A 109 2.96 0.55 -6.79
CA GLN A 109 3.16 1.57 -7.82
C GLN A 109 4.52 2.28 -7.74
N PHE A 110 5.13 2.38 -6.56
CA PHE A 110 6.33 3.19 -6.35
C PHE A 110 7.59 2.39 -6.04
N VAL A 111 7.47 1.13 -5.60
CA VAL A 111 8.63 0.27 -5.41
C VAL A 111 9.27 -0.08 -6.76
N GLN A 112 10.60 -0.03 -6.83
CA GLN A 112 11.38 -0.28 -8.05
C GLN A 112 12.34 -1.45 -7.78
N PRO A 113 11.94 -2.72 -8.03
CA PRO A 113 12.84 -3.86 -7.87
C PRO A 113 14.06 -3.69 -8.78
N LYS A 114 15.26 -3.88 -8.24
CA LYS A 114 16.49 -3.73 -9.04
C LYS A 114 16.82 -4.96 -9.87
N ASP A 115 16.25 -6.11 -9.51
CA ASP A 115 16.52 -7.42 -10.11
C ASP A 115 15.31 -8.36 -10.01
N PHE A 116 15.45 -9.54 -10.61
CA PHE A 116 14.40 -10.56 -10.65
C PHE A 116 14.05 -11.13 -9.27
N GLU A 117 15.01 -11.17 -8.34
CA GLU A 117 14.80 -11.66 -6.97
C GLU A 117 13.84 -10.73 -6.22
N GLU A 118 14.13 -9.42 -6.22
CA GLU A 118 13.27 -8.41 -5.60
C GLU A 118 11.89 -8.36 -6.28
N GLY A 119 11.84 -8.44 -7.62
CA GLY A 119 10.58 -8.42 -8.37
C GLY A 119 9.67 -9.61 -8.05
N THR A 120 10.23 -10.82 -8.00
CA THR A 120 9.46 -12.03 -7.69
C THR A 120 8.93 -12.00 -6.25
N TRP A 121 9.74 -11.53 -5.31
CA TRP A 121 9.32 -11.40 -3.92
C TRP A 121 8.23 -10.35 -3.72
N LEU A 122 8.35 -9.19 -4.37
CA LEU A 122 7.33 -8.13 -4.32
C LEU A 122 6.02 -8.54 -4.98
N SER A 123 6.06 -9.32 -6.07
CA SER A 123 4.86 -9.89 -6.69
C SER A 123 4.14 -10.82 -5.72
N ARG A 124 4.87 -11.75 -5.09
CA ARG A 124 4.31 -12.65 -4.06
C ARG A 124 3.75 -11.88 -2.86
N LEU A 125 4.43 -10.81 -2.44
CA LEU A 125 3.97 -9.96 -1.34
C LEU A 125 2.63 -9.30 -1.70
N SER A 126 2.52 -8.75 -2.92
CA SER A 126 1.29 -8.16 -3.43
C SER A 126 0.14 -9.18 -3.41
N ASP A 127 0.35 -10.35 -4.02
CA ASP A 127 -0.67 -11.41 -4.06
C ASP A 127 -1.11 -11.83 -2.64
N ALA A 128 -0.16 -11.99 -1.72
CA ALA A 128 -0.44 -12.41 -0.34
C ALA A 128 -1.15 -11.33 0.50
N LEU A 129 -0.98 -10.05 0.18
CA LEU A 129 -1.71 -8.95 0.80
C LEU A 129 -3.15 -8.91 0.26
N GLU A 130 -3.32 -8.91 -1.06
CA GLU A 130 -4.63 -8.77 -1.71
C GLU A 130 -5.54 -9.99 -1.53
N THR A 131 -4.97 -11.17 -1.29
CA THR A 131 -5.72 -12.41 -1.05
C THR A 131 -5.89 -12.75 0.43
N SER A 132 -5.47 -11.86 1.32
CA SER A 132 -5.66 -12.02 2.77
C SER A 132 -7.13 -12.22 3.12
N LYS A 133 -7.41 -13.20 3.96
CA LYS A 133 -8.78 -13.50 4.44
C LYS A 133 -9.26 -12.51 5.50
N ASN A 134 -8.34 -11.69 6.02
CA ASN A 134 -8.56 -10.79 7.14
C ASN A 134 -8.70 -9.33 6.70
N ILE A 135 -8.87 -9.08 5.40
CA ILE A 135 -9.20 -7.76 4.88
C ILE A 135 -10.58 -7.34 5.37
N LEU A 136 -10.63 -6.25 6.11
CA LEU A 136 -11.86 -5.60 6.54
C LEU A 136 -12.38 -4.73 5.40
N SER A 137 -13.65 -4.92 5.04
CA SER A 137 -14.37 -4.00 4.14
C SER A 137 -15.24 -3.06 4.98
N HIS A 138 -14.92 -1.77 4.96
CA HIS A 138 -15.65 -0.76 5.71
C HIS A 138 -16.33 0.25 4.78
N THR A 139 -17.59 0.59 5.06
CA THR A 139 -18.32 1.63 4.33
C THR A 139 -17.68 3.00 4.65
N GLY A 140 -16.82 3.46 3.75
CA GLY A 140 -15.90 4.60 3.91
C GLY A 140 -14.98 4.68 2.69
N ALA A 141 -14.13 5.71 2.57
CA ALA A 141 -13.26 5.88 1.39
C ALA A 141 -11.88 5.20 1.57
N GLY A 142 -11.44 4.38 0.61
CA GLY A 142 -10.03 4.00 0.33
C GLY A 142 -9.44 2.72 0.98
N GLY A 143 -8.54 2.02 0.27
CA GLY A 143 -7.82 0.83 0.75
C GLY A 143 -6.52 1.16 1.48
N GLN A 144 -6.26 0.59 2.68
CA GLN A 144 -5.04 0.82 3.47
C GLN A 144 -4.55 -0.40 4.25
N ILE A 145 -3.23 -0.48 4.41
CA ILE A 145 -2.58 -1.35 5.40
C ILE A 145 -2.36 -0.53 6.67
N SER A 146 -2.83 -1.02 7.82
CA SER A 146 -2.60 -0.40 9.12
C SER A 146 -1.61 -1.22 9.95
N ALA A 147 -0.67 -0.55 10.61
CA ALA A 147 0.24 -1.14 11.57
C ALA A 147 0.28 -0.24 12.80
N HIS A 148 -0.15 -0.75 13.96
CA HIS A 148 0.01 -0.08 15.26
C HIS A 148 1.09 -0.76 16.12
#